data_AF-A0A954QWL8-F1
#
_entry.id   AF-A0A954QWL8-F1
#
_cell.length_a   1.000
_cell.length_b   1.000
_cell.length_c   1.000
_cell.angle_alpha   90.00
_cell.angle_beta   90.00
_cell.angle_gamma   90.00
#
_symmetry.space_group_name_H-M   'P 1'
#
loop_
_entity.id
_entity.type
_entity.pdbx_description
1 polymer ?
#
loop_
_entity_poly.entity_id
_entity_poly.type
_entity_poly.pdbx_seq_one_letter_code
_entity_poly.pdbx_strand_id
1 'polypeptide(L)'
;MASDFRLKEQLPNLTNRIIETYRVVGKINHLGHCPLPRYEVIVSALEDIKEVLYPGYRNREGLHIGNVLYHVGDIVDGLHDKLTTQIARALHHDDRVRGNAENCTEDYEAKGQAMAIEFLERLPELRRILATDVQAAY
;
A
#
# COMPACT_ATOMS: atom_id res chain seq x y z
N MET A 1 1.02 26.98 34.91
CA MET A 1 -0.41 27.34 34.82
C MET A 1 -1.17 26.11 34.36
N ALA A 2 -2.15 25.63 35.13
CA ALA A 2 -2.95 24.48 34.75
C ALA A 2 -3.84 24.83 33.54
N SER A 3 -3.99 23.92 32.59
CA SER A 3 -4.89 24.10 31.44
C SER A 3 -6.31 24.35 31.92
N ASP A 4 -6.95 25.42 31.44
CA ASP A 4 -8.37 25.70 31.73
C ASP A 4 -9.25 24.69 30.98
N PHE A 5 -9.96 23.85 31.72
CA PHE A 5 -10.81 22.80 31.17
C PHE A 5 -12.08 23.35 30.48
N ARG A 6 -12.51 24.57 30.81
CA ARG A 6 -13.71 25.19 30.22
C ARG A 6 -13.53 25.50 28.74
N LEU A 7 -12.30 25.75 28.31
CA LEU A 7 -11.97 25.96 26.89
C LEU A 7 -12.19 24.68 26.05
N LYS A 8 -12.13 23.49 26.67
CA LYS A 8 -12.42 22.22 25.96
C LYS A 8 -13.90 22.07 25.59
N GLU A 9 -14.80 22.80 26.24
CA GLU A 9 -16.24 22.80 25.92
C GLU A 9 -16.53 23.43 24.54
N GLN A 10 -15.58 24.17 23.97
CA GLN A 10 -15.69 24.73 22.62
C GLN A 10 -15.32 23.72 21.52
N LEU A 11 -14.63 22.62 21.85
CA LEU A 11 -14.17 21.62 20.88
C LEU A 11 -15.32 20.97 20.09
N PRO A 12 -16.47 20.59 20.69
CA PRO A 12 -17.59 20.04 19.92
C PRO A 12 -18.12 21.00 18.86
N ASN A 13 -18.19 22.29 19.16
CA ASN A 13 -18.63 23.31 18.19
C ASN A 13 -17.63 23.42 17.03
N LEU A 14 -16.32 23.46 17.33
CA LEU A 14 -15.27 23.45 16.31
C LEU A 14 -15.35 22.19 15.43
N THR A 15 -15.54 21.02 16.03
CA THR A 15 -15.70 19.76 15.30
C THR A 15 -16.89 19.83 14.34
N ASN A 16 -18.03 20.34 14.78
CA ASN A 16 -19.21 20.51 13.91
C ASN A 16 -18.91 21.42 12.71
N ARG A 17 -18.25 22.57 12.96
CA ARG A 17 -17.83 23.48 11.89
C ARG A 17 -16.88 22.82 10.90
N ILE A 18 -15.94 21.99 11.37
CA ILE A 18 -15.05 21.22 10.50
C ILE A 18 -15.84 20.21 9.66
N ILE A 19 -16.75 19.45 10.27
CA ILE A 19 -17.59 18.48 9.56
C ILE A 19 -18.46 19.16 8.50
N GLU A 20 -18.98 20.36 8.77
CA GLU A 20 -19.69 21.17 7.78
C GLU A 20 -18.82 21.47 6.55
N THR A 21 -17.54 21.80 6.75
CA THR A 21 -16.62 22.02 5.60
C THR A 21 -16.45 20.77 4.74
N TYR A 22 -16.60 19.56 5.31
CA TYR A 22 -16.51 18.33 4.52
C TYR A 22 -17.59 18.23 3.45
N ARG A 23 -18.79 18.77 3.73
CA ARG A 23 -19.92 18.83 2.79
C ARG A 23 -19.75 19.94 1.75
N VAL A 24 -19.23 21.10 2.19
CA VAL A 24 -19.12 22.30 1.35
C VAL A 24 -17.95 22.21 0.36
N VAL A 25 -16.78 21.74 0.81
CA VAL A 25 -15.57 21.70 -0.03
C VAL A 25 -15.56 20.46 -0.93
N GLY A 26 -15.95 19.29 -0.39
CA GLY A 26 -16.21 18.03 -1.11
C GLY A 26 -15.06 17.39 -1.89
N LYS A 27 -14.04 18.15 -2.34
CA LYS A 27 -12.99 17.71 -3.26
C LYS A 27 -11.73 17.15 -2.58
N ILE A 28 -11.54 17.45 -1.31
CA ILE A 28 -10.35 17.03 -0.52
C ILE A 28 -10.67 15.94 0.50
N ASN A 29 -11.89 15.39 0.44
CA ASN A 29 -12.37 14.39 1.38
C ASN A 29 -12.77 13.15 0.58
N HIS A 30 -12.38 11.97 1.05
CA HIS A 30 -12.85 10.69 0.52
C HIS A 30 -13.59 9.95 1.62
N LEU A 31 -14.83 10.38 1.87
CA LEU A 31 -15.72 9.82 2.88
C LEU A 31 -16.70 8.88 2.15
N GLY A 32 -16.49 7.57 2.24
CA GLY A 32 -17.32 6.57 1.55
C GLY A 32 -16.88 5.14 1.81
N HIS A 33 -17.61 4.17 1.24
CA HIS A 33 -17.41 2.74 1.50
C HIS A 33 -16.35 2.07 0.60
N CYS A 34 -15.74 2.82 -0.33
CA CYS A 34 -14.68 2.31 -1.21
C CYS A 34 -13.32 2.77 -0.69
N PRO A 35 -12.54 1.94 0.03
CA PRO A 35 -11.28 2.37 0.60
C PRO A 35 -10.25 2.68 -0.50
N LEU A 36 -9.55 3.82 -0.38
CA LEU A 36 -8.40 4.12 -1.21
C LEU A 36 -7.22 3.18 -0.87
N PRO A 37 -6.23 3.07 -1.78
CA PRO A 37 -4.96 2.46 -1.45
C PRO A 37 -4.33 3.10 -0.21
N ARG A 38 -3.82 2.28 0.69
CA ARG A 38 -3.18 2.71 1.93
C ARG A 38 -1.69 2.94 1.69
N TYR A 39 -1.29 4.20 1.84
CA TYR A 39 0.11 4.60 1.70
C TYR A 39 1.08 3.77 2.56
N GLU A 40 0.76 3.58 3.84
CA GLU A 40 1.59 2.80 4.78
C GLU A 40 1.80 1.34 4.31
N VAL A 41 0.77 0.74 3.73
CA VAL A 41 0.83 -0.64 3.24
C VAL A 41 1.72 -0.72 1.99
N ILE A 42 1.62 0.26 1.09
CA ILE A 42 2.48 0.36 -0.10
C ILE A 42 3.94 0.53 0.32
N VAL A 43 4.22 1.40 1.29
CA VAL A 43 5.59 1.58 1.82
C VAL A 43 6.12 0.28 2.43
N SER A 44 5.31 -0.42 3.23
CA SER A 44 5.70 -1.73 3.77
C SER A 44 5.98 -2.75 2.65
N ALA A 45 5.14 -2.82 1.62
CA ALA A 45 5.36 -3.72 0.49
C ALA A 45 6.65 -3.39 -0.27
N LEU A 46 7.00 -2.11 -0.42
CA LEU A 46 8.27 -1.72 -1.03
C LEU A 46 9.49 -2.16 -0.20
N GLU A 47 9.41 -2.08 1.12
CA GLU A 47 10.49 -2.56 1.98
C GLU A 47 10.64 -4.09 1.92
N ASP A 48 9.52 -4.82 1.88
CA ASP A 48 9.49 -6.26 1.68
C ASP A 48 10.09 -6.67 0.31
N ILE A 49 9.73 -5.97 -0.77
CA ILE A 49 10.31 -6.20 -2.11
C ILE A 49 11.83 -5.99 -2.08
N LYS A 50 12.30 -4.91 -1.43
CA LYS A 50 13.73 -4.63 -1.33
C LYS A 50 14.47 -5.69 -0.50
N GLU A 51 13.83 -6.27 0.52
CA GLU A 51 14.37 -7.41 1.28
C GLU A 51 14.55 -8.64 0.38
N VAL A 52 13.62 -8.92 -0.52
CA VAL A 52 13.73 -10.01 -1.51
C VAL A 52 14.81 -9.74 -2.56
N LEU A 53 14.94 -8.49 -3.04
CA LEU A 53 15.91 -8.12 -4.07
C LEU A 53 17.35 -8.10 -3.53
N TYR A 54 17.54 -7.64 -2.29
CA TYR A 54 18.84 -7.44 -1.66
C TYR A 54 18.95 -8.19 -0.31
N PRO A 55 18.85 -9.53 -0.30
CA PRO A 55 18.88 -10.31 0.93
C PRO A 55 20.21 -10.12 1.66
N GLY A 56 20.16 -9.89 2.98
CA GLY A 56 21.33 -9.74 3.84
C GLY A 56 21.95 -8.33 3.88
N TYR A 57 21.50 -7.38 3.06
CA TYR A 57 21.92 -5.97 3.14
C TYR A 57 21.07 -5.15 4.13
N ARG A 58 20.02 -5.76 4.70
CA ARG A 58 18.94 -5.08 5.43
C ARG A 58 18.58 -5.80 6.72
N ASN A 59 17.29 -5.97 7.01
CA ASN A 59 16.72 -6.09 8.35
C ASN A 59 17.11 -7.36 9.14
N ARG A 60 17.77 -8.34 8.51
CA ARG A 60 18.20 -9.58 9.18
C ARG A 60 19.67 -9.91 8.96
N GLU A 61 20.39 -10.02 10.07
CA GLU A 61 21.70 -10.64 10.16
C GLU A 61 21.55 -12.17 10.27
N GLY A 62 22.49 -12.95 9.68
CA GLY A 62 22.48 -14.43 9.78
C GLY A 62 21.62 -15.18 8.75
N LEU A 63 21.17 -14.50 7.69
CA LEU A 63 20.59 -15.15 6.52
C LEU A 63 21.64 -16.04 5.81
N HIS A 64 21.29 -17.29 5.59
CA HIS A 64 22.11 -18.27 4.89
C HIS A 64 21.26 -19.21 4.03
N ILE A 65 21.87 -19.95 3.11
CA ILE A 65 21.15 -20.78 2.13
C ILE A 65 20.15 -21.77 2.78
N GLY A 66 20.46 -22.28 3.98
CA GLY A 66 19.55 -23.16 4.72
C GLY A 66 18.26 -22.52 5.29
N ASN A 67 18.20 -21.19 5.45
CA ASN A 67 17.05 -20.50 6.06
C ASN A 67 16.38 -19.48 5.12
N VAL A 68 17.07 -19.04 4.06
CA VAL A 68 16.58 -18.02 3.13
C VAL A 68 15.30 -18.43 2.41
N LEU A 69 15.10 -19.73 2.15
CA LEU A 69 13.89 -20.23 1.50
C LEU A 69 12.63 -19.90 2.31
N TYR A 70 12.65 -20.13 3.62
CA TYR A 70 11.51 -19.85 4.49
C TYR A 70 11.25 -18.35 4.61
N HIS A 71 12.33 -17.56 4.74
CA HIS A 71 12.24 -16.10 4.85
C HIS A 71 11.67 -15.46 3.59
N VAL A 72 12.19 -15.82 2.42
CA VAL A 72 11.69 -15.29 1.14
C VAL A 72 10.27 -15.80 0.87
N GLY A 73 9.96 -17.06 1.20
CA GLY A 73 8.61 -17.61 1.05
C GLY A 73 7.56 -16.82 1.85
N ASP A 74 7.83 -16.54 3.13
CA ASP A 74 6.96 -15.75 4.00
C ASP A 74 6.74 -14.33 3.46
N ILE A 75 7.80 -13.68 2.97
CA ILE A 75 7.71 -12.33 2.39
C ILE A 75 6.89 -12.34 1.10
N VAL A 76 7.12 -13.31 0.21
CA VAL A 76 6.40 -13.39 -1.07
C VAL A 76 4.91 -13.64 -0.86
N ASP A 77 4.55 -14.50 0.09
CA ASP A 77 3.14 -14.75 0.47
C ASP A 77 2.49 -13.47 1.02
N GLY A 78 3.14 -12.80 1.98
CA GLY A 78 2.64 -11.53 2.51
C GLY A 78 2.57 -10.41 1.46
N LEU A 79 3.49 -10.38 0.51
CA LEU A 79 3.47 -9.43 -0.60
C LEU A 79 2.30 -9.66 -1.54
N HIS A 80 2.00 -10.92 -1.86
CA HIS A 80 0.85 -11.28 -2.70
C HIS A 80 -0.45 -10.69 -2.14
N ASP A 81 -0.71 -10.87 -0.84
CA ASP A 81 -1.94 -10.39 -0.20
C ASP A 81 -2.01 -8.86 -0.13
N LYS A 82 -0.89 -8.22 0.24
CA LYS A 82 -0.78 -6.75 0.29
C LYS A 82 -1.03 -6.15 -1.09
N LEU A 83 -0.34 -6.65 -2.11
CA LEU A 83 -0.43 -6.12 -3.48
C LEU A 83 -1.81 -6.37 -4.08
N THR A 84 -2.37 -7.56 -3.93
CA THR A 84 -3.74 -7.88 -4.39
C THR A 84 -4.74 -6.85 -3.87
N THR A 85 -4.72 -6.61 -2.57
CA THR A 85 -5.62 -5.64 -1.93
C THR A 85 -5.38 -4.21 -2.42
N GLN A 86 -4.12 -3.77 -2.52
CA GLN A 86 -3.81 -2.39 -2.93
C GLN A 86 -4.11 -2.14 -4.41
N ILE A 87 -3.82 -3.10 -5.28
CA ILE A 87 -4.11 -3.01 -6.72
C ILE A 87 -5.62 -2.99 -6.93
N ALA A 88 -6.38 -3.88 -6.29
CA ALA A 88 -7.85 -3.91 -6.38
C ALA A 88 -8.46 -2.56 -5.99
N ARG A 89 -8.00 -1.95 -4.88
CA ARG A 89 -8.44 -0.62 -4.45
C ARG A 89 -8.08 0.48 -5.43
N ALA A 90 -6.91 0.39 -6.06
CA ALA A 90 -6.47 1.36 -7.07
C ALA A 90 -7.33 1.26 -8.34
N LEU A 91 -7.58 0.05 -8.84
CA LEU A 91 -8.44 -0.21 -10.00
C LEU A 91 -9.86 0.30 -9.75
N HIS A 92 -10.46 -0.09 -8.62
CA HIS A 92 -11.79 0.37 -8.25
C HIS A 92 -11.87 1.90 -8.13
N HIS A 93 -10.81 2.55 -7.64
CA HIS A 93 -10.77 4.01 -7.58
C HIS A 93 -10.67 4.64 -8.98
N ASP A 94 -9.82 4.12 -9.86
CA ASP A 94 -9.64 4.61 -11.23
C ASP A 94 -10.93 4.52 -12.04
N ASP A 95 -11.63 3.37 -11.99
CA ASP A 95 -12.92 3.22 -12.68
C ASP A 95 -14.00 4.15 -12.16
N ARG A 96 -14.00 4.44 -10.85
CA ARG A 96 -14.90 5.46 -10.28
C ARG A 96 -14.58 6.85 -10.79
N VAL A 97 -13.30 7.22 -10.91
CA VAL A 97 -12.88 8.51 -11.45
C VAL A 97 -13.24 8.64 -12.94
N ARG A 98 -13.18 7.54 -13.69
CA ARG A 98 -13.56 7.48 -15.11
C ARG A 98 -15.07 7.46 -15.37
N GLY A 99 -15.88 7.33 -14.32
CA GLY A 99 -17.35 7.26 -14.43
C GLY A 99 -17.89 5.87 -14.77
N ASN A 100 -17.07 4.81 -14.67
CA ASN A 100 -17.46 3.43 -14.97
C ASN A 100 -18.06 2.69 -13.77
N ALA A 101 -18.15 3.34 -12.59
CA ALA A 101 -18.52 2.70 -11.33
C ALA A 101 -19.97 2.17 -11.25
N GLU A 102 -20.83 2.44 -12.22
CA GLU A 102 -22.18 1.84 -12.26
C GLU A 102 -22.13 0.34 -12.57
N ASN A 103 -21.03 -0.17 -13.12
CA ASN A 103 -20.79 -1.58 -13.34
C ASN A 103 -20.00 -2.19 -12.16
N CYS A 104 -20.64 -2.34 -11.00
CA CYS A 104 -20.15 -3.13 -9.85
C CYS A 104 -20.01 -4.65 -10.14
N THR A 105 -19.95 -5.05 -11.42
CA THR A 105 -19.85 -6.44 -11.88
C THR A 105 -18.42 -6.91 -12.08
N GLU A 106 -17.44 -6.01 -12.06
CA GLU A 106 -16.04 -6.39 -12.20
C GLU A 106 -15.44 -6.89 -10.89
N ASP A 107 -14.85 -8.08 -10.93
CA ASP A 107 -14.09 -8.65 -9.83
C ASP A 107 -12.68 -8.03 -9.79
N TYR A 108 -12.58 -6.85 -9.16
CA TYR A 108 -11.31 -6.14 -8.96
C TYR A 108 -10.33 -6.93 -8.10
N GLU A 109 -10.81 -7.83 -7.24
CA GLU A 109 -9.96 -8.65 -6.38
C GLU A 109 -9.26 -9.72 -7.21
N ALA A 110 -9.99 -10.43 -8.07
CA ALA A 110 -9.41 -11.37 -9.02
C ALA A 110 -8.42 -10.69 -10.00
N LYS A 111 -8.76 -9.50 -10.51
CA LYS A 111 -7.84 -8.71 -11.34
C LYS A 111 -6.59 -8.31 -10.56
N GLY A 112 -6.76 -7.81 -9.34
CA GLY A 112 -5.67 -7.44 -8.45
C GLY A 112 -4.75 -8.61 -8.14
N GLN A 113 -5.31 -9.80 -7.92
CA GLN A 113 -4.57 -11.02 -7.65
C GLN A 113 -3.73 -11.45 -8.85
N ALA A 114 -4.32 -11.48 -10.04
CA ALA A 114 -3.61 -11.84 -11.27
C ALA A 114 -2.43 -10.88 -11.53
N MET A 115 -2.64 -9.57 -11.36
CA MET A 115 -1.58 -8.56 -11.52
C MET A 115 -0.49 -8.67 -10.44
N ALA A 116 -0.86 -9.02 -9.20
CA ALA A 116 0.10 -9.23 -8.12
C ALA A 116 1.02 -10.42 -8.42
N ILE A 117 0.47 -11.55 -8.88
CA ILE A 117 1.26 -12.72 -9.29
C ILE A 117 2.19 -12.38 -10.45
N GLU A 118 1.67 -11.74 -11.51
CA GLU A 118 2.48 -11.35 -12.66
C GLU A 118 3.65 -10.43 -12.27
N PHE A 119 3.41 -9.52 -11.32
CA PHE A 119 4.47 -8.66 -10.79
C PHE A 119 5.53 -9.46 -10.02
N LEU A 120 5.11 -10.37 -9.12
CA LEU A 120 6.01 -11.18 -8.30
C LEU A 120 6.87 -12.12 -9.16
N GLU A 121 6.33 -12.67 -10.25
CA GLU A 121 7.07 -13.50 -11.21
C GLU A 121 8.22 -12.75 -11.91
N ARG A 122 8.17 -11.42 -11.96
CA ARG A 122 9.22 -10.59 -12.57
C ARG A 122 10.37 -10.27 -11.62
N LEU A 123 10.23 -10.53 -10.30
CA LEU A 123 11.27 -10.24 -9.31
C LEU A 123 12.64 -10.89 -9.61
N PRO A 124 12.73 -12.15 -10.07
CA PRO A 124 14.02 -12.76 -10.40
C PRO A 124 14.75 -12.04 -11.54
N GLU A 125 14.03 -11.61 -12.57
CA GLU A 125 14.61 -10.86 -13.69
C GLU A 125 15.00 -9.44 -13.27
N LEU A 126 14.13 -8.78 -12.50
CA LEU A 126 14.43 -7.46 -11.91
C LEU A 126 15.73 -7.50 -11.10
N ARG A 127 15.96 -8.57 -10.34
CA ARG A 127 17.21 -8.76 -9.57
C ARG A 127 18.44 -8.88 -10.47
N ARG A 128 18.34 -9.49 -11.66
CA ARG A 128 19.45 -9.55 -12.63
C ARG A 128 19.78 -8.18 -13.19
N ILE A 129 18.76 -7.39 -13.54
CA ILE A 129 18.93 -6.01 -14.02
C ILE A 129 19.61 -5.15 -12.94
N LEU A 130 19.09 -5.19 -11.71
CA LEU A 130 19.63 -4.41 -10.60
C LEU A 130 21.08 -4.79 -10.24
N ALA A 131 21.51 -6.02 -10.49
CA ALA A 131 22.91 -6.39 -10.34
C ALA A 131 23.82 -5.64 -11.33
N THR A 132 23.33 -5.36 -12.55
CA THR A 132 24.07 -4.55 -13.52
C THR A 132 24.11 -3.08 -13.10
N ASP A 133 23.04 -2.57 -12.50
CA ASP A 133 23.00 -1.19 -11.99
C ASP A 133 23.98 -0.99 -10.84
N VAL A 134 24.09 -1.96 -9.92
CA VAL A 134 25.07 -1.93 -8.83
C VAL A 134 26.50 -1.91 -9.38
N GLN A 135 26.79 -2.71 -10.41
CA GLN A 135 28.10 -2.73 -11.06
C GLN A 135 28.42 -1.41 -11.80
N ALA A 136 27.41 -0.76 -12.38
CA ALA A 136 27.58 0.51 -13.07
C ALA A 136 27.75 1.70 -12.11
N ALA A 137 27.22 1.61 -10.89
CA ALA A 137 27.34 2.63 -9.86
C ALA A 137 28.68 2.61 -9.10
N TYR A 138 29.40 1.48 -9.13
CA TYR A 138 30.73 1.31 -8.53
C TYR A 138 31.84 1.86 -9.42
#